data_AF-A0A2I0DBS4-F1
#
_entry.id   AF-A0A2I0DBS4-F1
#
_cell.length_a   1.000
_cell.length_b   1.000
_cell.length_c   1.000
_cell.angle_alpha   90.00
_cell.angle_beta   90.00
_cell.angle_gamma   90.00
#
_symmetry.space_group_name_H-M   'P 1'
#
loop_
_entity.id
_entity.type
_entity.pdbx_description
1 polymer ?
#
loop_
_entity_poly.entity_id
_entity_poly.type
_entity_poly.pdbx_seq_one_letter_code
_entity_poly.pdbx_strand_id
1 'polypeptide(L)'
;MKCIKGIIFFVLIAIVIVFISAWVILKIDVRQTSYLKIENNADLKNNTYLIKNVNIIPITNDTVLRNKSVLIEKGLIKTISDTNAQDDIEVIDGKGGFLSPGLIDMHL
;
A
#
# COMPACT_ATOMS: atom_id res chain seq x y z
N MET A 1 -4.92 -7.18 -59.10
CA MET A 1 -4.24 -7.10 -57.79
C MET A 1 -4.56 -5.81 -56.98
N LYS A 2 -5.70 -5.13 -57.20
CA LYS A 2 -6.06 -3.90 -56.47
C LYS A 2 -6.88 -4.18 -55.20
N CYS A 3 -7.78 -5.17 -55.23
CA CYS A 3 -8.62 -5.56 -54.10
C CYS A 3 -7.83 -6.16 -52.91
N ILE A 4 -6.77 -6.93 -53.19
CA ILE A 4 -5.90 -7.53 -52.15
C ILE A 4 -5.16 -6.46 -51.34
N LYS A 5 -4.70 -5.37 -51.98
CA LYS A 5 -4.03 -4.26 -51.30
C LYS A 5 -4.95 -3.53 -50.31
N GLY A 6 -6.24 -3.40 -50.66
CA GLY A 6 -7.24 -2.84 -49.77
C GLY A 6 -7.45 -3.70 -48.52
N ILE A 7 -7.58 -5.02 -48.68
CA ILE A 7 -7.75 -5.95 -47.57
C ILE A 7 -6.54 -5.94 -46.63
N ILE A 8 -5.31 -5.95 -47.17
CA ILE A 8 -4.08 -5.88 -46.37
C ILE A 8 -4.02 -4.59 -45.54
N PHE A 9 -4.49 -3.46 -46.10
CA PHE A 9 -4.54 -2.20 -45.39
C PHE A 9 -5.51 -2.22 -44.20
N PHE A 10 -6.70 -2.80 -44.38
CA PHE A 10 -7.65 -2.96 -43.28
C PHE A 10 -7.13 -3.90 -42.18
N VAL A 11 -6.42 -4.98 -42.56
CA VAL A 11 -5.79 -5.90 -41.59
C VAL A 11 -4.70 -5.19 -40.78
N LEU A 12 -3.88 -4.35 -41.42
CA LEU A 12 -2.88 -3.55 -40.72
C LEU A 12 -3.50 -2.56 -39.73
N ILE A 13 -4.59 -1.88 -40.10
CA ILE A 13 -5.32 -0.98 -39.19
C ILE A 13 -5.86 -1.75 -37.99
N ALA A 14 -6.46 -2.92 -38.21
CA ALA A 14 -6.97 -3.76 -37.13
C ALA A 14 -5.86 -4.19 -36.15
N ILE A 15 -4.68 -4.57 -36.67
CA ILE A 15 -3.51 -4.91 -35.86
C ILE A 15 -3.08 -3.71 -35.00
N VAL A 16 -2.99 -2.51 -35.58
CA VAL A 16 -2.62 -1.29 -34.85
C VAL A 16 -3.63 -0.98 -33.74
N ILE A 17 -4.93 -1.15 -33.99
CA ILE A 17 -5.98 -0.95 -32.98
C ILE A 17 -5.81 -1.94 -31.83
N VAL A 18 -5.51 -3.21 -32.11
CA VAL A 18 -5.26 -4.22 -31.06
C VAL A 18 -4.06 -3.82 -30.20
N PHE A 19 -2.95 -3.39 -30.81
CA PHE A 19 -1.78 -2.93 -30.05
C PHE A 19 -2.06 -1.70 -29.18
N ILE A 20 -2.83 -0.73 -29.69
CA ILE A 20 -3.24 0.45 -28.91
C ILE A 20 -4.13 0.02 -27.74
N SER A 21 -5.09 -0.88 -27.97
CA SER A 21 -5.97 -1.36 -26.91
C SER A 21 -5.22 -2.12 -25.82
N ALA A 22 -4.27 -2.98 -26.19
CA ALA A 22 -3.41 -3.70 -25.25
C ALA A 22 -2.56 -2.73 -24.41
N TRP A 23 -1.99 -1.70 -25.05
CA TRP A 23 -1.23 -0.67 -24.36
C TRP A 23 -2.07 0.10 -23.33
N VAL A 24 -3.32 0.42 -23.67
CA VAL A 24 -4.26 1.10 -22.76
C VAL A 24 -4.63 0.20 -21.59
N ILE A 25 -4.93 -1.08 -21.83
CA ILE A 25 -5.26 -2.05 -20.77
C ILE A 25 -4.10 -2.17 -19.77
N LEU A 26 -2.86 -2.33 -20.26
CA LEU A 26 -1.67 -2.41 -19.40
C LEU A 26 -1.45 -1.13 -18.58
N LYS A 27 -1.73 0.04 -19.15
CA LYS A 27 -1.65 1.32 -18.44
C LYS A 27 -2.71 1.47 -17.35
N ILE A 28 -3.91 0.92 -17.55
CA ILE A 28 -5.00 0.94 -16.56
C ILE A 28 -4.64 0.00 -15.40
N ASP A 29 -4.16 -1.20 -15.69
CA ASP A 29 -3.78 -2.20 -14.69
C ASP A 29 -2.69 -1.68 -13.74
N VAL A 30 -1.63 -1.08 -14.28
CA VAL A 30 -0.58 -0.43 -13.47
C VAL A 30 -1.10 0.70 -12.57
N ARG A 31 -2.18 1.39 -12.98
CA ARG A 31 -2.79 2.45 -12.15
C ARG A 31 -3.60 1.87 -10.99
N GLN A 32 -4.24 0.72 -11.18
CA GLN A 32 -5.04 0.09 -10.13
C GLN A 32 -4.17 -0.34 -8.94
N THR A 33 -2.93 -0.77 -9.15
CA THR A 33 -2.03 -1.18 -8.06
C THR A 33 -1.24 -0.04 -7.42
N SER A 34 -1.54 1.23 -7.74
CA SER A 34 -0.73 2.38 -7.28
C SER A 34 -0.74 2.56 -5.76
N TYR A 35 -1.75 2.05 -5.05
CA TYR A 35 -1.83 2.09 -3.59
C TYR A 35 -0.81 1.18 -2.89
N LEU A 36 -0.31 0.13 -3.58
CA LEU A 36 0.77 -0.72 -3.06
C LEU A 36 2.13 0.01 -3.06
N LYS A 37 2.23 1.11 -3.81
CA LYS A 37 3.46 1.87 -3.97
C LYS A 37 3.59 2.93 -2.87
N ILE A 38 3.99 2.50 -1.68
CA ILE A 38 4.14 3.33 -0.47
C ILE A 38 5.08 4.54 -0.68
N GLU A 39 6.12 4.41 -1.51
CA GLU A 39 7.12 5.45 -1.75
C GLU A 39 6.59 6.76 -2.37
N ASN A 40 5.46 6.71 -3.09
CA ASN A 40 4.89 7.87 -3.79
C ASN A 40 3.67 8.48 -3.08
N ASN A 41 3.31 7.99 -1.90
CA ASN A 41 2.20 8.54 -1.12
C ASN A 41 2.71 9.73 -0.28
N ALA A 42 2.44 10.95 -0.74
CA ALA A 42 2.85 12.18 -0.06
C ALA A 42 2.37 12.24 1.40
N ASP A 43 1.19 11.67 1.67
CA ASP A 43 0.61 11.60 3.01
C ASP A 43 1.40 10.71 3.97
N LEU A 44 2.02 9.63 3.47
CA LEU A 44 2.85 8.73 4.29
C LEU A 44 4.22 9.33 4.62
N LYS A 45 4.72 10.26 3.79
CA LYS A 45 6.03 10.90 3.98
C LYS A 45 6.10 11.74 5.26
N ASN A 46 4.97 12.29 5.69
CA ASN A 46 4.84 13.06 6.93
C ASN A 46 4.23 12.25 8.07
N ASN A 47 3.96 10.96 7.86
CA ASN A 47 3.25 10.12 8.81
C ASN A 47 4.23 9.51 9.84
N THR A 48 4.68 10.34 10.78
CA THR A 48 5.57 9.98 11.87
C THR A 48 4.89 10.26 13.21
N TYR A 49 4.68 9.22 14.00
CA TYR A 49 3.97 9.31 15.28
C TYR A 49 4.31 8.12 16.18
N LEU A 50 4.09 8.29 17.48
CA LEU A 50 4.30 7.27 18.50
C LEU A 50 2.95 6.82 19.06
N ILE A 51 2.64 5.53 18.96
CA ILE A 51 1.53 4.93 19.71
C ILE A 51 2.10 4.38 21.01
N LYS A 52 1.66 4.88 22.17
CA LYS A 52 2.13 4.41 23.48
C LYS A 52 1.03 3.74 24.29
N ASN A 53 1.42 3.02 25.34
CA ASN A 53 0.51 2.37 26.29
C ASN A 53 -0.48 1.41 25.61
N VAL A 54 0.00 0.57 24.68
CA VAL A 54 -0.83 -0.43 23.98
C VAL A 54 -0.44 -1.87 24.30
N ASN A 55 -1.41 -2.76 24.19
CA ASN A 55 -1.22 -4.21 24.20
C ASN A 55 -1.21 -4.71 22.74
N ILE A 56 -0.08 -5.18 22.24
CA ILE A 56 0.05 -5.61 20.85
C ILE A 56 -0.39 -7.07 20.72
N ILE A 57 -1.25 -7.34 19.74
CA ILE A 57 -1.69 -8.67 19.32
C ILE A 57 -0.93 -9.02 18.02
N PRO A 58 0.25 -9.66 18.11
CA PRO A 58 0.96 -10.16 16.93
C PRO A 58 0.21 -11.32 16.29
N ILE A 59 0.34 -11.46 14.97
CA ILE A 59 -0.19 -12.61 14.22
C ILE A 59 0.81 -13.78 14.16
N THR A 60 2.07 -13.55 14.53
CA THR A 60 3.14 -14.53 14.40
C THR A 60 3.23 -15.50 15.57
N ASN A 61 2.78 -15.08 16.76
CA ASN A 61 2.93 -15.83 18.01
C ASN A 61 1.63 -15.74 18.82
N ASP A 62 1.32 -16.79 19.58
CA ASP A 62 0.15 -16.83 20.48
C ASP A 62 0.44 -16.13 21.83
N THR A 63 0.77 -14.84 21.77
CA THR A 63 1.07 -14.03 22.96
C THR A 63 0.57 -12.61 22.82
N VAL A 64 0.30 -11.94 23.94
CA VAL A 64 0.00 -10.51 23.98
C VAL A 64 1.20 -9.75 24.52
N LEU A 65 1.76 -8.83 23.72
CA LEU A 65 2.86 -7.98 24.16
C LEU A 65 2.28 -6.76 24.89
N ARG A 66 2.34 -6.77 26.22
CA ARG A 66 1.71 -5.76 27.06
C ARG A 66 2.56 -4.50 27.20
N ASN A 67 1.88 -3.36 27.39
CA ASN A 67 2.48 -2.07 27.72
C ASN A 67 3.63 -1.67 26.79
N LYS A 68 3.42 -1.82 25.48
CA LYS A 68 4.38 -1.47 24.46
C LYS A 68 4.08 -0.10 23.86
N SER A 69 5.11 0.42 23.20
CA SER A 69 5.08 1.61 22.37
C SER A 69 5.58 1.27 20.96
N VAL A 70 4.92 1.82 19.95
CA VAL A 70 5.20 1.59 18.53
C VAL A 70 5.51 2.92 17.86
N LEU A 71 6.76 3.06 17.40
CA LEU A 71 7.20 4.21 16.62
C LEU A 71 6.93 3.96 15.15
N ILE A 72 6.15 4.85 14.54
CA ILE A 72 5.95 4.90 13.09
C ILE A 72 6.78 6.05 12.53
N GLU A 73 7.61 5.77 11.53
CA GLU A 73 8.37 6.77 10.78
C GLU A 73 8.06 6.61 9.29
N LYS A 74 7.58 7.68 8.65
CA LYS A 74 7.25 7.69 7.21
C LYS A 74 6.29 6.54 6.82
N GLY A 75 5.30 6.26 7.67
CA GLY A 75 4.33 5.18 7.48
C GLY A 75 4.86 3.76 7.73
N LEU A 76 6.09 3.60 8.22
CA LEU A 76 6.70 2.30 8.52
C LEU A 76 6.90 2.12 10.02
N ILE A 77 6.70 0.89 10.53
CA ILE A 77 7.06 0.55 11.90
C ILE A 77 8.58 0.57 12.03
N LYS A 78 9.10 1.56 12.77
CA LYS A 78 10.52 1.73 13.01
C LYS A 78 11.00 0.87 14.18
N THR A 79 10.27 0.93 15.28
CA THR A 79 10.62 0.27 16.54
C THR A 79 9.38 -0.10 17.33
N ILE A 80 9.43 -1.23 18.02
CA ILE A 80 8.49 -1.61 19.08
C ILE A 80 9.31 -1.75 20.36
N SER A 81 8.97 -1.00 21.42
CA SER A 81 9.75 -0.97 22.65
C SER A 81 8.88 -0.75 23.90
N ASP A 82 9.50 -0.82 25.07
CA ASP A 82 8.88 -0.48 26.35
C ASP A 82 8.95 1.03 26.68
N THR A 83 9.65 1.81 25.85
CA THR A 83 10.01 3.20 26.14
C THR A 83 9.05 4.20 25.48
N ASN A 84 8.75 5.27 26.21
CA ASN A 84 7.70 6.25 25.88
C ASN A 84 8.24 7.62 25.43
N ALA A 85 9.55 7.76 25.20
CA ALA A 85 10.19 9.06 25.11
C ALA A 85 10.58 9.43 23.67
N GLN A 86 9.80 10.35 23.08
CA GLN A 86 10.24 11.17 21.96
C GLN A 86 9.48 12.50 22.03
N ASP A 87 10.19 13.60 22.27
CA ASP A 87 9.60 14.88 22.69
C ASP A 87 9.13 15.78 21.53
N ASP A 88 9.19 15.32 20.27
CA ASP A 88 8.94 16.16 19.09
C ASP A 88 8.14 15.46 17.98
N ILE A 89 7.31 14.48 18.34
CA ILE A 89 6.43 13.78 17.40
C ILE A 89 5.03 13.63 17.98
N GLU A 90 4.02 13.46 17.11
CA GLU A 90 2.66 13.21 17.55
C GLU A 90 2.59 11.94 18.39
N VAL A 91 1.94 12.03 19.56
CA VAL A 91 1.80 10.91 20.49
C VAL A 91 0.34 10.51 20.64
N ILE A 92 0.05 9.27 20.30
CA ILE A 92 -1.25 8.64 20.45
C ILE A 92 -1.19 7.74 21.70
N ASP A 93 -1.98 8.07 22.72
CA ASP A 93 -2.09 7.23 23.92
C ASP A 93 -3.20 6.19 23.74
N GLY A 94 -2.81 4.91 23.67
CA GLY A 94 -3.72 3.78 23.54
C GLY A 94 -4.46 3.42 24.83
N LYS A 95 -4.11 4.00 25.98
CA LYS A 95 -4.78 3.83 27.28
C LYS A 95 -4.96 2.36 27.71
N GLY A 96 -4.00 1.50 27.39
CA GLY A 96 -4.07 0.06 27.66
C GLY A 96 -4.95 -0.72 26.69
N GLY A 97 -5.39 -0.10 25.59
CA GLY A 97 -6.13 -0.75 24.50
C GLY A 97 -5.27 -1.75 23.73
N PHE A 98 -5.90 -2.42 22.75
CA PHE A 98 -5.24 -3.41 21.92
C PHE A 98 -4.86 -2.84 20.54
N LEU A 99 -3.65 -3.15 20.09
CA LEU A 99 -3.15 -2.83 18.76
C LEU A 99 -2.92 -4.12 17.98
N SER A 100 -3.62 -4.28 16.86
CA SER A 100 -3.45 -5.40 15.94
C SER A 100 -3.00 -4.90 14.57
N PRO A 101 -2.44 -5.78 13.72
CA PRO A 101 -2.36 -5.51 12.28
C PRO A 101 -3.73 -5.13 11.71
N GLY A 102 -3.73 -4.35 10.62
CA GLY A 102 -4.95 -4.03 9.88
C GLY A 102 -5.59 -5.29 9.29
N LEU A 103 -6.91 -5.31 9.24
CA LEU A 103 -7.65 -6.42 8.61
C LEU A 103 -7.45 -6.41 7.10
N ILE A 104 -7.28 -7.58 6.52
CA ILE A 104 -7.11 -7.78 5.07
C ILE A 104 -8.27 -8.66 4.61
N ASP A 105 -9.03 -8.16 3.64
CA ASP A 105 -10.07 -8.93 2.96
C ASP A 105 -9.52 -9.43 1.61
N MET A 106 -9.59 -10.75 1.40
CA MET A 106 -9.09 -11.43 0.20
C MET A 106 -10.18 -11.78 -0.81
N HIS A 107 -11.45 -11.49 -0.51
CA HIS A 107 -12.60 -11.88 -1.34
C HIS A 107 -13.34 -10.66 -1.93
N LEU A 108 -12.76 -9.46 -1.88
CA LEU A 108 -13.37 -8.25 -2.44
C LEU A 108 -13.75 -8.39 -3.92
#